data_AF-A0A7V9KAI9-F1
#
_entry.id   AF-A0A7V9KAI9-F1
#
_cell.length_a   1.000
_cell.length_b   1.000
_cell.length_c   1.000
_cell.angle_alpha   90.00
_cell.angle_beta   90.00
_cell.angle_gamma   90.00
#
_symmetry.space_group_name_H-M   'P 1'
#
loop_
_entity.id
_entity.type
_entity.pdbx_description
1 polymer ?
#
loop_
_entity_poly.entity_id
_entity_poly.type
_entity_poly.pdbx_seq_one_letter_code
_entity_poly.pdbx_strand_id
1 'polypeptide(L)'
;MNDSPETTVKVRANSPGGYPILIVELPSGELRATYFETDYDLERGKTVEEDWLRENAIGRHGFVAVDPPAEVTVPSLGDYARREVIED
;
A
#
# COMPACT_ATOMS: atom_id res chain seq x y z
N MET A 1 -10.85 -4.90 24.78
CA MET A 1 -10.74 -4.86 23.31
C MET A 1 -10.63 -3.39 22.95
N ASN A 2 -9.46 -2.94 22.49
CA ASN A 2 -9.30 -1.56 22.03
C ASN A 2 -9.94 -1.47 20.65
N ASP A 3 -11.15 -0.92 20.61
CA ASP A 3 -11.82 -0.47 19.40
C ASP A 3 -11.16 0.87 19.00
N SER A 4 -9.91 0.80 18.56
CA SER A 4 -9.36 1.87 17.74
C SER A 4 -10.04 1.72 16.38
N PRO A 5 -10.60 2.77 15.77
CA PRO A 5 -11.18 2.65 14.44
C PRO A 5 -10.10 2.10 13.52
N GLU A 6 -10.27 0.84 13.10
CA GLU A 6 -9.34 0.16 12.20
C GLU A 6 -9.37 0.95 10.90
N THR A 7 -8.37 1.82 10.72
CA THR A 7 -8.33 2.72 9.58
C THR A 7 -8.23 1.85 8.34
N THR A 8 -9.27 1.90 7.51
CA THR A 8 -9.32 1.17 6.25
C THR A 8 -8.70 2.05 5.18
N VAL A 9 -7.80 1.46 4.40
CA VAL A 9 -7.10 2.12 3.30
C VAL A 9 -7.28 1.30 2.03
N LYS A 10 -7.10 1.95 0.88
CA LYS A 10 -7.17 1.28 -0.43
C LYS A 10 -5.78 1.06 -0.97
N VAL A 11 -5.37 -0.19 -1.17
CA VAL A 11 -4.13 -0.49 -1.89
C VAL A 11 -4.37 -0.21 -3.37
N ARG A 12 -3.60 0.76 -3.89
CA ARG A 12 -3.67 1.24 -5.28
C ARG A 12 -2.58 0.60 -6.16
N ALA A 13 -1.43 0.29 -5.56
CA ALA A 13 -0.32 -0.36 -6.25
C ALA A 13 0.59 -1.08 -5.25
N ASN A 14 1.38 -2.04 -5.74
CA ASN A 14 2.42 -2.71 -4.96
C ASN A 14 3.71 -2.86 -5.79
N SER A 15 4.87 -2.86 -5.13
CA SER A 15 6.13 -3.26 -5.77
C SER A 15 6.32 -4.76 -5.65
N PRO A 16 6.70 -5.48 -6.71
CA PRO A 16 7.04 -6.89 -6.64
C PRO A 16 8.35 -7.12 -5.87
N GLY A 17 8.51 -8.34 -5.32
CA GLY A 17 9.71 -8.79 -4.62
C GLY A 17 9.47 -9.13 -3.15
N GLY A 18 10.51 -9.63 -2.46
CA GLY A 18 10.41 -10.10 -1.07
C GLY A 18 10.20 -9.03 0.00
N TYR A 19 10.35 -7.75 -0.37
CA TYR A 19 10.11 -6.59 0.50
C TYR A 19 9.23 -5.58 -0.23
N PRO A 20 7.94 -5.91 -0.44
CA PRO A 20 7.08 -5.11 -1.28
C PRO A 20 6.77 -3.76 -0.62
N ILE A 21 6.65 -2.74 -1.46
CA ILE A 21 6.20 -1.40 -1.09
C ILE A 21 4.74 -1.30 -1.50
N LEU A 22 3.86 -0.88 -0.60
CA LEU A 22 2.46 -0.68 -0.92
C LEU A 22 2.17 0.80 -1.09
N ILE A 23 1.44 1.15 -2.14
CA ILE A 23 0.86 2.48 -2.29
C ILE A 23 -0.58 2.39 -1.85
N VAL A 24 -0.89 3.08 -0.75
CA VAL A 24 -2.21 3.08 -0.13
C VAL A 24 -2.84 4.45 -0.22
N GLU A 25 -4.15 4.49 -0.43
CA GLU A 25 -4.97 5.68 -0.37
C GLU A 25 -5.70 5.71 0.97
N LEU A 26 -5.51 6.80 1.71
CA LEU A 26 -6.21 7.08 2.96
C LEU A 26 -7.66 7.48 2.69
N PRO A 27 -8.56 7.39 3.70
CA PRO A 27 -9.94 7.87 3.57
C PRO A 27 -10.06 9.35 3.17
N SER A 28 -9.02 10.14 3.43
CA SER A 28 -8.92 11.55 3.00
C SER A 28 -8.62 11.72 1.51
N GLY A 29 -8.30 10.65 0.78
CA GLY A 29 -7.82 10.66 -0.60
C GLY A 29 -6.30 10.88 -0.74
N GLU A 30 -5.57 11.02 0.38
CA GLU A 30 -4.11 11.14 0.35
C GLU A 30 -3.46 9.79 0.05
N LEU A 31 -2.51 9.77 -0.88
CA LEU A 31 -1.71 8.59 -1.19
C LEU A 31 -0.44 8.55 -0.33
N ARG A 32 -0.13 7.36 0.19
CA ARG A 32 1.12 7.10 0.89
C ARG A 32 1.79 5.84 0.39
N ALA A 33 3.11 5.89 0.23
CA ALA A 33 3.97 4.74 0.10
C ALA A 33 4.33 4.23 1.49
N THR A 34 3.99 2.97 1.77
CA THR A 34 4.32 2.26 2.99
C THR A 34 5.28 1.11 2.71
N TYR A 35 6.11 0.78 3.69
CA TYR A 35 7.25 -0.12 3.51
C TYR A 35 7.12 -1.37 4.38
N PHE A 36 7.54 -2.52 3.84
CA PHE A 36 7.61 -3.77 4.60
C PHE A 36 8.47 -3.64 5.89
N GLU A 37 9.60 -2.93 5.81
CA GLU A 37 10.52 -2.73 6.95
C GLU A 37 9.89 -1.97 8.12
N THR A 38 8.84 -1.19 7.86
CA THR A 38 8.09 -0.45 8.87
C THR A 38 6.75 -1.11 9.19
N ASP A 39 6.55 -2.37 8.79
CA ASP A 39 5.28 -3.09 8.92
C ASP A 39 4.09 -2.31 8.33
N TYR A 40 4.36 -1.56 7.25
CA TYR A 40 3.41 -0.68 6.58
C TYR A 40 2.80 0.45 7.44
N ASP A 41 3.53 0.86 8.48
CA ASP A 41 3.16 2.02 9.31
C ASP A 41 2.94 3.28 8.45
N LEU A 42 1.73 3.85 8.54
CA LEU A 42 1.33 5.02 7.77
C LEU A 42 2.08 6.29 8.18
N GLU A 43 2.45 6.44 9.45
CA GLU A 43 3.15 7.62 9.97
C GLU A 43 4.61 7.67 9.50
N ARG A 44 5.20 6.49 9.28
CA ARG A 44 6.54 6.33 8.70
C ARG A 44 6.53 6.27 7.17
N GLY A 45 5.35 6.15 6.58
CA GLY A 45 5.15 6.19 5.14
C GLY A 45 5.49 7.56 4.53
N LYS A 46 5.77 7.58 3.23
CA LYS A 46 5.99 8.81 2.47
C LYS A 46 4.72 9.20 1.71
N THR A 47 4.35 10.47 1.72
CA THR A 47 3.29 10.98 0.86
C THR A 47 3.68 10.84 -0.61
N VAL A 48 2.73 10.41 -1.42
CA VAL A 48 2.87 10.19 -2.86
C VAL A 48 1.82 11.02 -3.58
N GLU A 49 2.16 11.53 -4.77
CA GLU A 49 1.21 12.26 -5.61
C GLU A 49 0.49 11.32 -6.58
N GLU A 50 -0.75 11.66 -6.96
CA GLU A 50 -1.51 10.87 -7.94
C GLU A 50 -0.78 10.79 -9.29
N ASP A 51 -0.08 11.86 -9.67
CA ASP A 51 0.74 11.91 -10.88
C ASP A 51 1.88 10.89 -10.82
N TRP A 52 2.56 10.80 -9.67
CA TRP A 52 3.57 9.77 -9.44
C TRP A 52 2.98 8.36 -9.57
N LEU A 53 1.78 8.10 -9.03
CA LEU A 53 1.11 6.81 -9.18
C LEU A 53 0.89 6.48 -10.66
N ARG A 54 0.38 7.42 -11.46
CA ARG A 54 0.15 7.21 -12.91
C ARG A 54 1.44 6.97 -13.67
N GLU A 55 2.50 7.71 -13.36
CA GLU A 55 3.79 7.58 -14.04
C GLU A 55 4.58 6.33 -13.62
N ASN A 56 4.44 5.87 -12.36
CA ASN A 56 5.26 4.81 -11.79
C ASN A 56 4.56 3.44 -11.76
N ALA A 57 3.24 3.38 -11.53
CA ALA A 57 2.48 2.13 -11.46
C ALA A 57 2.17 1.51 -12.83
N ILE A 58 2.36 2.25 -13.94
CA ILE A 58 2.03 1.76 -15.28
C ILE A 58 3.26 1.49 -16.16
N GLY A 59 4.50 1.81 -15.75
CA GLY A 59 5.60 1.40 -16.63
C GLY A 59 7.07 1.66 -16.30
N ARG A 60 7.43 2.47 -15.30
CA ARG A 60 8.85 2.89 -15.19
C ARG A 60 9.64 2.31 -14.02
N HIS A 61 8.99 2.04 -12.89
CA HIS A 61 9.66 1.60 -11.66
C HIS A 61 9.23 0.20 -11.17
N GLY A 62 8.46 -0.53 -11.99
CA GLY A 62 8.10 -1.93 -11.71
C GLY A 62 6.96 -2.13 -10.71
N PHE A 63 6.28 -1.07 -10.28
CA PHE A 63 5.06 -1.20 -9.47
C PHE A 63 3.92 -1.78 -10.31
N VAL A 64 3.13 -2.66 -9.69
CA VAL A 64 1.93 -3.27 -10.26
C VAL A 64 0.72 -2.53 -9.71
N ALA A 65 -0.11 -1.98 -10.60
CA ALA A 65 -1.38 -1.37 -10.22
C ALA A 65 -2.37 -2.45 -9.72
N VAL A 66 -3.05 -2.15 -8.62
CA VAL A 66 -4.13 -3.00 -8.09
C VAL A 66 -5.45 -2.41 -8.57
N ASP A 67 -6.05 -3.04 -9.58
CA ASP A 67 -7.33 -2.65 -10.16
C ASP A 67 -8.28 -3.86 -10.22
N PRO A 68 -9.45 -3.81 -9.54
CA PRO A 68 -9.91 -2.73 -8.67
C PRO A 68 -9.08 -2.62 -7.38
N PRO A 69 -8.99 -1.42 -6.76
CA PRO A 69 -8.19 -1.22 -5.55
C PRO A 69 -8.70 -2.07 -4.37
N ALA A 70 -7.77 -2.70 -3.65
CA ALA A 70 -8.11 -3.58 -2.53
C ALA A 70 -8.29 -2.78 -1.23
N GLU A 71 -9.43 -2.95 -0.56
CA GLU A 71 -9.70 -2.32 0.73
C GLU A 71 -9.19 -3.19 1.88
N VAL A 72 -8.24 -2.66 2.66
CA VAL A 72 -7.57 -3.38 3.73
C VAL A 72 -7.42 -2.49 4.95
N THR A 73 -7.52 -3.05 6.15
CA THR A 73 -7.19 -2.32 7.36
C THR A 73 -5.68 -2.16 7.49
N VAL A 74 -5.22 -1.04 8.04
CA VAL A 74 -3.79 -0.78 8.31
C VAL A 74 -3.09 -1.95 9.02
N PRO A 75 -3.62 -2.53 10.12
CA PRO A 75 -2.99 -3.67 10.78
C PRO A 75 -2.93 -4.95 9.90
N SER A 76 -3.73 -5.04 8.84
CA SER A 76 -3.75 -6.18 7.91
C SER A 76 -2.92 -5.95 6.65
N LEU A 77 -2.30 -4.78 6.45
CA LEU A 77 -1.43 -4.51 5.28
C LEU A 77 -0.26 -5.49 5.20
N GLY A 78 0.33 -5.85 6.35
CA GLY A 78 1.41 -6.83 6.43
C GLY A 78 1.00 -8.21 5.93
N ASP A 79 -0.19 -8.66 6.32
CA ASP A 79 -0.77 -9.94 5.89
C ASP A 79 -1.13 -9.91 4.40
N TYR A 80 -1.77 -8.83 3.95
CA TYR A 80 -2.10 -8.60 2.54
C TYR A 80 -0.85 -8.69 1.65
N ALA A 81 0.22 -7.99 2.01
CA ALA A 81 1.45 -8.02 1.22
C ALA A 81 2.07 -9.42 1.12
N ARG A 82 2.07 -10.16 2.23
CA ARG A 82 2.59 -11.54 2.25
C ARG A 82 1.75 -12.49 1.42
N ARG A 83 0.43 -12.26 1.36
CA ARG A 83 -0.49 -13.14 0.65
C ARG A 83 -0.56 -12.85 -0.85
N GLU A 84 -0.60 -11.57 -1.22
CA GLU A 84 -0.91 -11.13 -2.58
C GLU A 84 0.32 -10.69 -3.38
N VAL A 85 1.46 -10.42 -2.72
CA VAL A 85 2.66 -9.88 -3.39
C VAL A 85 3.87 -10.79 -3.23
N ILE A 86 4.06 -11.37 -2.05
CA ILE A 86 5.13 -12.33 -1.78
C ILE A 86 4.58 -13.74 -2.03
N GLU A 87 4.52 -14.16 -3.30
CA GLU A 87 4.34 -15.59 -3.60
C GLU A 87 5.57 -16.36 -3.06
N ASP A 88 5.32 -17.44 -2.31
CA ASP A 88 6.34 -18.36 -1.74
C ASP A 88 7.29 -18.93 -2.80
#